data_AF-A0A925YPL7-F1
#
_entry.id   AF-A0A925YPL7-F1
#
_cell.length_a   1.000
_cell.length_b   1.000
_cell.length_c   1.000
_cell.angle_alpha   90.00
_cell.angle_beta   90.00
_cell.angle_gamma   90.00
#
_symmetry.space_group_name_H-M   'P 1'
#
loop_
_entity.id
_entity.type
_entity.pdbx_description
1 polymer ?
#
loop_
_entity_poly.entity_id
_entity_poly.type
_entity_poly.pdbx_seq_one_letter_code
_entity_poly.pdbx_strand_id
1 'polypeptide(L)'
;PAVEEVQRQLLASGYYKGSVDGVVGKKTRQAIEAYQQAMGLEMTGEPSNRLAEHIRYTRQIAEASLFTGTVEPDPDAAARAQVRRVQLGLAELAYSPGEITGDLTDQTRAAIKQFQQDRGLDQTGEIAGALLAELGKLSGQSELNSD
;
A
#
# COMPACT_ATOMS: atom_id res chain seq x y z
N PRO A 1 -27.33 6.87 7.19
CA PRO A 1 -26.15 6.87 8.10
C PRO A 1 -24.76 6.58 7.47
N ALA A 2 -24.63 6.13 6.20
CA ALA A 2 -23.31 6.03 5.55
C ALA A 2 -22.79 7.37 4.99
N VAL A 3 -23.69 8.19 4.42
CA VAL A 3 -23.37 9.48 3.78
C VAL A 3 -22.84 10.49 4.78
N GLU A 4 -23.49 10.57 5.93
CA GLU A 4 -23.14 11.52 6.99
C GLU A 4 -21.73 11.24 7.54
N GLU A 5 -21.36 9.96 7.68
CA GLU A 5 -20.02 9.56 8.08
C GLU A 5 -18.98 9.94 7.01
N VAL A 6 -19.24 9.65 5.73
CA VAL A 6 -18.38 10.08 4.62
C VAL A 6 -18.19 11.60 4.62
N GLN A 7 -19.26 12.38 4.81
CA GLN A 7 -19.18 13.84 4.88
C GLN A 7 -18.34 14.31 6.08
N ARG A 8 -18.50 13.71 7.27
CA ARG A 8 -17.66 14.01 8.45
C ARG A 8 -16.19 13.73 8.18
N GLN A 9 -15.90 12.57 7.57
CA GLN A 9 -14.52 12.17 7.28
C GLN A 9 -13.90 13.08 6.21
N LEU A 10 -14.62 13.39 5.13
CA LEU A 10 -14.13 14.33 4.11
C LEU A 10 -13.95 15.75 4.64
N LEU A 11 -14.83 16.21 5.55
CA LEU A 11 -14.70 17.50 6.23
C LEU A 11 -13.42 17.53 7.06
N ALA A 12 -13.18 16.47 7.82
CA ALA A 12 -12.00 16.35 8.67
C ALA A 12 -10.70 16.19 7.86
N SER A 13 -10.76 15.55 6.69
CA SER A 13 -9.62 15.46 5.76
C SER A 13 -9.44 16.71 4.89
N GLY A 14 -10.30 17.73 5.03
CA GLY A 14 -10.19 19.01 4.30
C GLY A 14 -10.70 18.99 2.85
N TYR A 15 -11.23 17.86 2.37
CA TYR A 15 -11.78 17.70 1.02
C TYR A 15 -13.23 18.18 0.91
N TYR A 16 -13.94 18.33 2.02
CA TYR A 16 -15.32 18.83 2.06
C TYR A 16 -15.39 20.13 2.87
N LYS A 17 -16.17 21.10 2.37
CA LYS A 17 -16.37 22.42 3.00
C LYS A 17 -17.86 22.73 3.24
N GLY A 18 -18.72 21.72 3.07
CA GLY A 18 -20.17 21.85 3.25
C GLY A 18 -20.60 21.40 4.65
N SER A 19 -21.90 21.54 4.93
CA SER A 19 -22.51 21.00 6.13
C SER A 19 -22.58 19.47 6.06
N VAL A 20 -22.38 18.83 7.20
CA VAL A 20 -22.66 17.40 7.37
C VAL A 20 -24.15 17.27 7.64
N ASP A 21 -24.92 17.13 6.56
CA ASP A 21 -26.39 17.07 6.58
C ASP A 21 -26.91 15.66 6.23
N GLY A 22 -26.01 14.72 5.90
CA GLY A 22 -26.35 13.36 5.51
C GLY A 22 -26.93 13.24 4.09
N VAL A 23 -26.95 14.32 3.30
CA VAL A 23 -27.50 14.35 1.94
C VAL A 23 -26.39 14.32 0.89
N VAL A 24 -26.54 13.45 -0.11
CA VAL A 24 -25.59 13.37 -1.24
C VAL A 24 -25.84 14.51 -2.23
N GLY A 25 -25.39 15.70 -1.87
CA GLY A 25 -25.46 16.89 -2.73
C GLY A 25 -24.32 16.94 -3.77
N LYS A 26 -24.39 17.90 -4.69
CA LYS A 26 -23.32 18.16 -5.67
C LYS A 26 -21.97 18.38 -5.01
N LYS A 27 -21.94 19.11 -3.89
CA LYS A 27 -20.73 19.37 -3.09
C LYS A 27 -20.15 18.09 -2.49
N THR A 28 -21.00 17.17 -2.02
CA THR A 28 -20.57 15.90 -1.44
C THR A 28 -19.96 15.00 -2.50
N ARG A 29 -20.58 14.88 -3.68
CA ARG A 29 -20.02 14.11 -4.81
C ARG A 29 -18.67 14.66 -5.26
N GLN A 30 -18.56 15.97 -5.46
CA GLN A 30 -17.29 16.59 -5.84
C GLN A 30 -16.17 16.35 -4.82
N ALA A 31 -16.50 16.37 -3.52
CA ALA A 31 -15.52 16.07 -2.47
C ALA A 31 -15.09 14.58 -2.48
N ILE A 32 -16.02 13.67 -2.76
CA ILE A 32 -15.74 12.24 -2.91
C ILE A 32 -14.83 12.00 -4.13
N GLU A 33 -15.15 12.58 -5.28
CA GLU A 33 -14.36 12.46 -6.51
C GLU A 33 -12.95 13.01 -6.34
N ALA A 34 -12.81 14.19 -5.72
CA ALA A 34 -11.51 14.80 -5.47
C ALA A 34 -10.65 13.94 -4.52
N TYR A 35 -11.27 13.35 -3.49
CA TYR A 35 -10.58 12.44 -2.60
C TYR A 35 -10.17 11.13 -3.30
N GLN A 36 -11.08 10.54 -4.07
CA GLN A 36 -10.81 9.33 -4.85
C GLN A 36 -9.67 9.57 -5.85
N GLN A 37 -9.68 10.71 -6.54
CA GLN A 37 -8.61 11.13 -7.44
C GLN A 37 -7.26 11.25 -6.72
N ALA A 38 -7.23 11.93 -5.57
CA ALA A 38 -6.01 12.15 -4.80
C ALA A 38 -5.41 10.83 -4.29
N MET A 39 -6.27 9.86 -3.98
CA MET A 39 -5.87 8.54 -3.47
C MET A 39 -5.69 7.48 -4.57
N GLY A 40 -5.88 7.84 -5.85
CA GLY A 40 -5.81 6.88 -6.97
C GLY A 40 -6.89 5.78 -6.93
N LEU A 41 -8.03 6.05 -6.28
CA LEU A 41 -9.18 5.16 -6.20
C LEU A 41 -10.11 5.35 -7.41
N GLU A 42 -10.98 4.37 -7.65
CA GLU A 42 -12.05 4.52 -8.64
C GLU A 42 -12.96 5.71 -8.29
N MET A 43 -13.07 6.66 -9.22
CA MET A 43 -13.88 7.89 -9.10
C MET A 43 -15.37 7.59 -9.24
N THR A 44 -15.93 6.83 -8.32
CA THR A 44 -17.36 6.51 -8.34
C THR A 44 -18.23 7.71 -7.98
N GLY A 45 -17.68 8.69 -7.25
CA GLY A 45 -18.43 9.86 -6.76
C GLY A 45 -19.51 9.53 -5.73
N GLU A 46 -19.57 8.27 -5.28
CA GLU A 46 -20.61 7.76 -4.40
C GLU A 46 -20.11 7.52 -2.97
N PRO A 47 -20.88 7.91 -1.95
CA PRO A 47 -20.52 7.64 -0.57
C PRO A 47 -20.72 6.16 -0.25
N SER A 48 -19.69 5.54 0.33
CA SER A 48 -19.75 4.15 0.80
C SER A 48 -19.08 4.01 2.16
N ASN A 49 -19.47 2.98 2.91
CA ASN A 49 -18.80 2.67 4.19
C ASN A 49 -17.31 2.39 3.98
N ARG A 50 -16.93 1.68 2.90
CA ARG A 50 -15.53 1.45 2.52
C ARG A 50 -14.77 2.76 2.33
N LEU A 51 -15.36 3.74 1.65
CA LEU A 51 -14.75 5.06 1.46
C LEU A 51 -14.60 5.79 2.80
N ALA A 52 -15.63 5.76 3.65
CA ALA A 52 -15.57 6.36 4.98
C ALA A 52 -14.46 5.75 5.85
N GLU A 53 -14.35 4.42 5.84
CA GLU A 53 -13.29 3.69 6.55
C GLU A 53 -11.91 3.99 5.97
N HIS A 54 -11.78 4.10 4.65
CA HIS A 54 -10.52 4.46 4.00
C HIS A 54 -10.09 5.88 4.37
N ILE A 55 -11.00 6.87 4.31
CA ILE A 55 -10.71 8.25 4.74
C ILE A 55 -10.32 8.27 6.22
N ARG A 56 -11.06 7.55 7.08
CA ARG A 56 -10.76 7.46 8.51
C ARG A 56 -9.40 6.82 8.76
N TYR A 57 -9.03 5.75 8.05
CA TYR A 57 -7.75 5.05 8.20
C TYR A 57 -6.60 5.94 7.72
N THR A 58 -6.73 6.54 6.54
CA THR A 58 -5.75 7.50 5.99
C THR A 58 -5.56 8.71 6.91
N ARG A 59 -6.66 9.23 7.48
CA ARG A 59 -6.63 10.30 8.46
C ARG A 59 -5.98 9.85 9.77
N GLN A 60 -6.30 8.66 10.29
CA GLN A 60 -5.68 8.14 11.52
C GLN A 60 -4.17 7.96 11.34
N ILE A 61 -3.72 7.56 10.14
CA ILE A 61 -2.30 7.55 9.79
C ILE A 61 -1.75 8.98 9.77
N ALA A 62 -2.44 9.94 9.15
CA ALA A 62 -2.02 11.34 9.11
C ALA A 62 -2.04 12.06 10.48
N GLU A 63 -2.96 11.69 11.38
CA GLU A 63 -3.08 12.22 12.75
C GLU A 63 -2.08 11.56 13.69
N ALA A 64 -1.75 10.28 13.50
CA ALA A 64 -0.60 9.66 14.14
C ALA A 64 0.71 10.36 13.70
N SER A 65 0.80 10.77 12.43
CA SER A 65 1.89 11.60 11.90
C SER A 65 1.89 13.06 12.42
N LEU A 66 0.78 13.57 12.98
CA LEU A 66 0.71 14.91 13.57
C LEU A 66 1.31 14.98 14.99
N PHE A 67 1.50 13.83 15.67
CA PHE A 67 2.24 13.78 16.94
C PHE A 67 3.77 13.75 16.72
N THR A 68 4.24 13.38 15.54
CA THR A 68 5.67 13.38 15.18
C THR A 68 6.09 14.48 14.21
N GLY A 69 5.15 15.18 13.58
CA GLY A 69 5.42 16.26 12.63
C GLY A 69 6.09 15.74 11.36
N THR A 70 5.34 15.69 10.25
CA THR A 70 5.63 14.98 8.97
C THR A 70 5.23 13.49 9.09
N VAL A 71 4.59 12.80 8.13
CA VAL A 71 5.05 12.51 6.75
C VAL A 71 3.85 12.05 5.86
N GLU A 72 3.95 12.26 4.54
CA GLU A 72 3.51 11.29 3.49
C GLU A 72 3.88 9.83 3.89
N PRO A 73 3.41 8.74 3.25
CA PRO A 73 4.01 7.43 3.54
C PRO A 73 5.51 7.56 3.34
N ASP A 74 6.27 7.49 4.43
CA ASP A 74 7.71 7.65 4.39
C ASP A 74 8.24 6.69 3.32
N PRO A 75 9.00 7.14 2.32
CA PRO A 75 9.54 6.25 1.29
C PRO A 75 10.24 5.04 1.92
N ASP A 76 10.79 5.20 3.12
CA ASP A 76 11.31 4.12 3.97
C ASP A 76 10.26 3.09 4.41
N ALA A 77 9.04 3.48 4.77
CA ALA A 77 7.99 2.55 5.18
C ALA A 77 7.47 1.70 4.00
N ALA A 78 7.30 2.32 2.83
CA ALA A 78 6.95 1.63 1.59
C ALA A 78 8.10 0.71 1.13
N ALA A 79 9.34 1.18 1.17
CA ALA A 79 10.53 0.39 0.89
C ALA A 79 10.65 -0.81 1.84
N ARG A 80 10.43 -0.61 3.15
CA ARG A 80 10.44 -1.71 4.13
C ARG A 80 9.34 -2.74 3.86
N ALA A 81 8.15 -2.31 3.47
CA ALA A 81 7.08 -3.24 3.09
C ALA A 81 7.43 -4.05 1.83
N GLN A 82 8.12 -3.43 0.89
CA GLN A 82 8.59 -4.08 -0.33
C GLN A 82 9.72 -5.08 -0.04
N VAL A 83 10.68 -4.72 0.82
CA VAL A 83 11.74 -5.62 1.30
C VAL A 83 11.16 -6.84 2.01
N ARG A 84 10.13 -6.66 2.87
CA ARG A 84 9.45 -7.79 3.53
C ARG A 84 8.86 -8.79 2.54
N ARG A 85 8.24 -8.32 1.45
CA ARG A 85 7.67 -9.20 0.42
C ARG A 85 8.75 -10.00 -0.30
N VAL A 86 9.89 -9.37 -0.61
CA VAL A 86 11.02 -10.06 -1.23
C VAL A 86 11.62 -11.08 -0.27
N GLN A 87 11.83 -10.72 1.00
CA GLN A 87 12.31 -11.63 2.03
C GLN A 87 11.36 -12.83 2.22
N LEU A 88 10.06 -12.60 2.19
CA LEU A 88 9.08 -13.68 2.29
C LEU A 88 9.21 -14.65 1.10
N GLY A 89 9.14 -14.16 -0.14
CA GLY A 89 9.19 -15.08 -1.29
C GLY A 89 10.56 -15.72 -1.50
N LEU A 90 11.66 -15.06 -1.12
CA LEU A 90 12.99 -15.69 -1.10
C LEU A 90 13.06 -16.80 -0.03
N ALA A 91 12.45 -16.60 1.14
CA ALA A 91 12.37 -17.63 2.17
C ALA A 91 11.53 -18.83 1.71
N GLU A 92 10.41 -18.61 1.03
CA GLU A 92 9.58 -19.66 0.43
C GLU A 92 10.33 -20.46 -0.64
N LEU A 93 11.20 -19.79 -1.39
CA LEU A 93 12.05 -20.41 -2.41
C LEU A 93 13.36 -20.99 -1.84
N ALA A 94 13.45 -21.13 -0.51
CA ALA A 94 14.60 -21.68 0.21
C ALA A 94 15.92 -20.89 0.11
N TYR A 95 15.89 -19.62 -0.32
CA TYR A 95 17.07 -18.74 -0.43
C TYR A 95 17.49 -18.06 0.89
N SER A 96 16.79 -18.33 2.00
CA SER A 96 17.17 -17.92 3.38
C SER A 96 17.66 -16.46 3.52
N PRO A 97 16.82 -15.45 3.18
CA PRO A 97 17.20 -14.04 3.22
C PRO A 97 17.42 -13.48 4.62
N GLY A 98 17.17 -14.28 5.66
CA GLY A 98 17.27 -13.89 7.07
C GLY A 98 15.92 -13.55 7.66
N GLU A 99 15.94 -12.69 8.67
CA GLU A 99 14.72 -12.23 9.33
C GLU A 99 13.89 -11.32 8.42
N ILE A 100 12.57 -11.53 8.41
CA ILE A 100 11.62 -10.75 7.61
C ILE A 100 11.26 -9.45 8.36
N THR A 101 12.26 -8.61 8.61
CA THR A 101 12.08 -7.33 9.32
C THR A 101 11.66 -6.21 8.36
N GLY A 102 11.94 -6.36 7.07
CA GLY A 102 11.81 -5.30 6.07
C GLY A 102 13.07 -4.46 5.91
N ASP A 103 14.19 -4.89 6.50
CA ASP A 103 15.49 -4.26 6.30
C ASP A 103 16.30 -5.01 5.25
N LEU A 104 16.85 -4.28 4.28
CA LEU A 104 17.70 -4.85 3.24
C LEU A 104 19.10 -5.12 3.81
N THR A 105 19.25 -6.23 4.53
CA THR A 105 20.53 -6.66 5.13
C THR A 105 21.46 -7.27 4.07
N ASP A 106 22.75 -7.46 4.41
CA ASP A 106 23.70 -8.17 3.55
C ASP A 106 23.26 -9.61 3.26
N GLN A 107 22.57 -10.26 4.20
CA GLN A 107 22.00 -11.59 4.02
C GLN A 107 20.86 -11.58 3.01
N THR A 108 19.95 -10.60 3.11
CA THR A 108 18.87 -10.41 2.12
C THR A 108 19.46 -10.08 0.75
N ARG A 109 20.51 -9.26 0.68
CA ARG A 109 21.21 -8.91 -0.57
C ARG A 109 21.87 -10.13 -1.22
N ALA A 110 22.49 -11.00 -0.42
CA ALA A 110 23.08 -12.25 -0.90
C ALA A 110 22.01 -13.21 -1.45
N ALA A 111 20.89 -13.34 -0.75
CA ALA A 111 19.75 -14.14 -1.21
C ALA A 111 19.14 -13.59 -2.52
N ILE A 112 19.04 -12.26 -2.65
CA ILE A 112 18.61 -11.62 -3.90
C ILE A 112 19.58 -11.93 -5.04
N LYS A 113 20.90 -11.82 -4.81
CA LYS A 113 21.90 -12.14 -5.85
C LYS A 113 21.85 -13.59 -6.31
N GLN A 114 21.66 -14.51 -5.37
CA GLN A 114 21.48 -15.94 -5.66
C GLN A 114 20.24 -16.17 -6.52
N PHE A 115 19.09 -15.64 -6.11
CA PHE A 115 17.87 -15.74 -6.89
C PHE A 115 18.01 -15.11 -8.28
N GLN A 116 18.66 -13.94 -8.38
CA GLN A 116 18.96 -13.30 -9.66
C GLN A 116 19.84 -14.20 -10.53
N GLN A 117 20.88 -14.81 -9.97
CA GLN A 117 21.76 -15.73 -10.67
C GLN A 117 21.01 -16.96 -11.20
N ASP A 118 20.18 -17.61 -10.38
CA ASP A 118 19.37 -18.76 -10.79
C ASP A 118 18.37 -18.41 -11.90
N ARG A 119 17.87 -17.17 -11.89
CA ARG A 119 16.91 -16.66 -12.88
C ARG A 119 17.56 -16.07 -14.13
N GLY A 120 18.89 -16.01 -14.19
CA GLY A 120 19.61 -15.35 -15.29
C GLY A 120 19.40 -13.84 -15.35
N LEU A 121 19.08 -13.21 -14.21
CA LEU A 121 18.97 -11.76 -14.04
C LEU A 121 20.33 -11.15 -13.65
N ASP A 122 20.48 -9.84 -13.83
CA ASP A 122 21.63 -9.10 -13.33
C ASP A 122 21.75 -9.20 -11.81
N GLN A 123 22.89 -9.68 -11.32
CA GLN A 123 23.19 -9.93 -9.90
C GLN A 123 23.53 -8.64 -9.14
N THR A 124 22.72 -7.60 -9.31
CA THR A 124 22.91 -6.31 -8.64
C THR A 124 22.73 -6.44 -7.13
N GLY A 125 21.94 -7.42 -6.68
CA GLY A 125 21.53 -7.56 -5.29
C GLY A 125 20.51 -6.50 -4.87
N GLU A 126 19.92 -5.79 -5.83
CA GLU A 126 18.92 -4.74 -5.58
C GLU A 126 17.52 -5.25 -5.89
N ILE A 127 16.53 -4.72 -5.18
CA ILE A 127 15.12 -5.00 -5.43
C ILE A 127 14.68 -4.19 -6.65
N ALA A 128 14.77 -4.80 -7.83
CA ALA A 128 14.31 -4.21 -9.08
C ALA A 128 12.89 -4.70 -9.47
N GLY A 129 12.21 -3.96 -10.34
CA GLY A 129 10.89 -4.35 -10.85
C GLY A 129 10.86 -5.74 -11.49
N ALA A 130 11.93 -6.12 -12.20
CA ALA A 130 12.08 -7.45 -12.79
C ALA A 130 12.16 -8.57 -11.73
N LEU A 131 12.89 -8.34 -10.63
CA LEU A 131 12.96 -9.26 -9.50
C LEU A 131 11.56 -9.48 -8.90
N LEU A 132 10.84 -8.39 -8.65
CA LEU A 132 9.50 -8.44 -8.04
C LEU A 132 8.47 -9.13 -8.93
N ALA A 133 8.53 -8.86 -10.24
CA ALA A 133 7.67 -9.52 -11.21
C ALA A 133 7.93 -11.04 -11.22
N GLU A 134 9.19 -11.46 -11.15
CA GLU A 134 9.56 -12.87 -11.21
C GLU A 134 9.27 -13.60 -9.89
N LEU A 135 9.57 -12.96 -8.77
CA LEU A 135 9.29 -13.48 -7.44
C LEU A 135 7.77 -13.61 -7.22
N GLY A 136 6.98 -12.63 -7.68
CA GLY A 136 5.52 -12.65 -7.64
C GLY A 136 4.89 -13.75 -8.52
N LYS A 137 5.49 -14.07 -9.67
CA LYS A 137 5.04 -15.21 -10.50
C LYS A 137 5.20 -16.54 -9.78
N LEU A 138 6.25 -16.69 -8.98
CA LEU A 138 6.54 -17.95 -8.28
C LEU A 138 5.76 -18.07 -6.99
N SER A 139 5.70 -17.00 -6.19
CA SER A 139 4.94 -16.99 -4.94
C SER A 139 3.43 -17.06 -5.20
N GLY A 140 2.96 -16.56 -6.34
CA GLY A 140 1.56 -16.65 -6.76
C GLY A 140 1.16 -17.94 -7.48
N GLN A 141 2.11 -18.80 -7.87
CA GLN A 141 1.83 -20.07 -8.55
C GLN A 141 1.67 -21.26 -7.59
N SER A 142 1.93 -21.07 -6.30
CA SER A 142 1.81 -22.12 -5.28
C SER A 142 0.37 -22.54 -4.94
N GLU A 143 -0.66 -21.84 -5.43
CA GLU A 143 -2.08 -22.18 -5.21
C GLU A 143 -2.78 -22.85 -6.42
N LEU A 144 -2.08 -23.11 -7.54
CA LEU A 144 -2.73 -23.60 -8.77
C LEU A 144 -2.18 -24.92 -9.36
N ASN A 145 -1.25 -25.60 -8.69
CA ASN A 145 -0.80 -26.93 -9.10
C ASN A 145 -0.94 -27.94 -7.94
N SER A 146 -2.18 -28.27 -7.61
CA SER A 146 -2.51 -29.60 -7.07
C SER A 146 -3.25 -30.34 -8.17
N ASP A 147 -2.51 -31.16 -8.92
CA ASP A 147 -3.03 -32.19 -9.83
C ASP A 147 -3.48 -33.41 -9.01
#